data_AF-A0AAE0FQ83-F1
#
_entry.id   AF-A0AAE0FQ83-F1
#
_cell.length_a   1.000
_cell.length_b   1.000
_cell.length_c   1.000
_cell.angle_alpha   90.00
_cell.angle_beta   90.00
_cell.angle_gamma   90.00
#
_symmetry.space_group_name_H-M   'P 1'
#
loop_
_entity.id
_entity.type
_entity.pdbx_description
1 polymer ?
#
loop_
_entity_poly.entity_id
_entity_poly.type
_entity_poly.pdbx_seq_one_letter_code
_entity_poly.pdbx_strand_id
1 'polypeptide(L)' 'VALNYLIGKGNVMPIPGAKSAAHANEFAGALGWSLSEDEALELQTTARELRETVKADSAAMRFMDGALKSAGL' A
#
# COMPACT_ATOMS: atom_id res chain seq x y z
N VAL A 1 8.07 9.26 2.15
CA VAL A 1 6.60 9.47 2.02
C VAL A 1 5.79 8.40 2.73
N ALA A 2 5.74 7.14 2.27
CA ALA A 2 4.88 6.12 2.88
C ALA A 2 5.09 5.93 4.40
N LEU A 3 6.35 5.91 4.85
CA LEU A 3 6.66 5.81 6.28
C LEU A 3 6.21 7.06 7.07
N ASN A 4 6.37 8.24 6.48
CA ASN A 4 5.88 9.51 7.04
C ASN A 4 4.35 9.51 7.17
N TYR A 5 3.64 9.07 6.12
CA TYR A 5 2.19 8.89 6.15
C TYR A 5 1.73 7.98 7.29
N LEU A 6 2.38 6.82 7.48
CA LEU A 6 2.04 5.90 8.56
C LEU A 6 2.27 6.51 9.95
N ILE A 7 3.40 7.20 10.15
CA ILE A 7 3.71 7.90 11.41
C ILE A 7 2.67 9.00 11.70
N GLY A 8 2.29 9.77 10.67
CA GLY A 8 1.33 10.87 10.77
C GLY A 8 -0.08 10.46 11.22
N LYS A 9 -0.44 9.17 11.13
CA LYS A 9 -1.74 8.67 11.58
C LYS A 9 -1.91 8.66 13.12
N GLY A 10 -0.81 8.75 13.87
CA GLY A 10 -0.82 8.81 15.35
C GLY A 10 -1.21 7.52 16.07
N ASN A 11 -1.83 6.56 15.37
CA ASN A 11 -2.23 5.26 15.91
C ASN A 11 -1.49 4.07 15.27
N VAL A 12 -0.46 4.34 14.47
CA VAL A 12 0.34 3.32 13.77
C VAL A 12 1.81 3.52 14.10
N MET A 13 2.47 2.46 14.57
CA MET A 13 3.91 2.40 14.71
C MET A 13 4.49 1.50 13.61
N PRO A 14 5.04 2.06 12.52
CA PRO A 14 5.61 1.24 11.46
C PRO A 14 6.91 0.56 11.91
N ILE A 15 7.08 -0.72 11.56
CA ILE A 15 8.29 -1.52 11.83
C ILE A 15 8.90 -1.91 10.48
N PRO A 16 9.61 -0.99 9.80
CA PRO A 16 10.11 -1.26 8.46
C PRO A 16 11.31 -2.21 8.51
N GLY A 17 11.29 -3.24 7.67
CA GLY A 17 12.41 -4.16 7.51
C GLY A 17 13.55 -3.50 6.72
N ALA A 18 14.68 -3.22 7.37
CA ALA A 18 15.90 -2.78 6.70
C ALA A 18 16.82 -3.99 6.46
N LYS A 19 17.21 -4.23 5.20
CA LYS A 19 18.15 -5.31 4.82
C LYS A 19 19.59 -4.81 4.66
N SER A 20 19.78 -3.50 4.72
CA SER A 20 21.07 -2.82 4.60
C SER A 20 21.07 -1.55 5.44
N ALA A 21 22.26 -1.05 5.77
CA ALA A 21 22.42 0.24 6.45
C ALA A 21 21.87 1.40 5.61
N ALA A 22 21.98 1.32 4.28
CA ALA A 22 21.42 2.32 3.37
C ALA A 22 19.90 2.44 3.52
N HIS A 23 19.17 1.32 3.60
CA HIS A 23 17.72 1.35 3.82
C HIS A 23 17.36 1.99 5.16
N ALA A 24 18.12 1.69 6.23
CA ALA A 24 17.89 2.29 7.54
C ALA A 24 18.05 3.83 7.50
N ASN A 25 19.08 4.31 6.79
CA ASN A 25 19.30 5.74 6.58
C ASN A 25 18.19 6.39 5.75
N GLU A 26 17.71 5.74 4.69
CA GLU A 26 16.57 6.22 3.92
C GLU A 26 15.29 6.31 4.76
N PHE A 27 15.03 5.32 5.62
CA PHE A 27 13.88 5.35 6.53
C PHE A 27 13.95 6.49 7.54
N ALA A 28 15.14 6.81 8.04
CA ALA A 28 15.34 7.96 8.91
C ALA A 28 14.94 9.28 8.21
N GLY A 29 15.08 9.35 6.89
CA GLY A 29 14.62 10.48 6.07
C GLY A 29 13.10 10.69 6.03
N ALA A 30 12.30 9.76 6.58
CA ALA A 30 10.86 9.96 6.76
C ALA A 30 10.51 10.78 8.01
N LEU A 31 11.48 11.03 8.89
CA LEU A 31 11.33 11.79 10.13
C LEU A 31 11.63 13.28 9.91
N GLY A 32 11.18 14.13 10.84
CA GLY A 32 11.54 15.56 10.87
C GLY A 32 10.72 16.45 9.93
N TRP A 33 9.75 15.89 9.21
CA TRP A 33 8.77 16.60 8.41
C TRP A 33 7.43 15.87 8.50
N SER A 34 6.37 16.48 7.97
CA SER A 34 5.04 15.89 7.92
C SER A 34 4.39 16.21 6.59
N LEU A 35 3.67 15.24 6.04
CA LEU A 35 2.66 15.51 5.02
C LEU A 35 1.60 16.45 5.58
N SER A 36 1.06 17.31 4.72
CA SER A 36 -0.17 18.03 5.00
C SER A 36 -1.36 17.06 5.10
N GLU A 37 -2.45 17.53 5.71
CA GLU A 37 -3.69 16.75 5.78
C GLU A 37 -4.23 16.41 4.39
N ASP A 38 -4.13 17.34 3.44
CA ASP A 38 -4.57 17.14 2.05
C ASP A 38 -3.74 16.08 1.33
N GLU A 39 -2.41 16.11 1.44
CA GLU A 39 -1.55 15.08 0.84
C GLU A 39 -1.79 13.70 1.47
N ALA A 40 -2.03 13.63 2.78
CA ALA A 40 -2.38 12.39 3.45
C ALA A 40 -3.75 11.85 3.00
N LEU A 41 -4.72 12.74 2.80
CA LEU A 41 -6.05 12.40 2.31
C LEU A 41 -6.02 11.90 0.86
N GLU A 42 -5.21 12.52 0.01
CA GLU A 42 -5.00 12.09 -1.37
C GLU A 42 -4.45 10.65 -1.41
N LEU A 43 -3.37 10.37 -0.66
CA LEU A 43 -2.81 9.03 -0.54
C LEU A 43 -3.84 7.98 -0.08
N GLN A 44 -4.69 8.35 0.88
CA GLN A 44 -5.74 7.45 1.38
C GLN A 44 -6.82 7.17 0.32
N THR A 45 -7.23 8.21 -0.41
CA THR A 45 -8.26 8.13 -1.44
C THR A 45 -7.77 7.27 -2.60
N THR A 46 -6.58 7.55 -3.12
CA THR A 46 -5.98 6.76 -4.21
C THR A 46 -5.76 5.30 -3.79
N ALA A 47 -5.32 5.04 -2.55
CA ALA A 47 -5.16 3.67 -2.06
C ALA A 47 -6.50 2.91 -2.00
N ARG A 48 -7.60 3.61 -1.66
CA ARG A 48 -8.95 3.01 -1.66
C ARG A 48 -9.40 2.66 -3.07
N GLU A 49 -9.23 3.57 -4.02
CA GLU A 49 -9.61 3.36 -5.42
C GLU A 49 -8.85 2.18 -6.03
N LEU A 50 -7.52 2.16 -5.87
CA LEU A 50 -6.68 1.07 -6.34
C LEU A 50 -7.09 -0.28 -5.74
N ARG A 51 -7.46 -0.31 -4.45
CA ARG A 51 -7.91 -1.55 -3.80
C ARG A 51 -9.16 -2.11 -4.45
N GLU A 52 -10.11 -1.27 -4.85
CA GLU A 52 -11.34 -1.73 -5.48
C GLU A 52 -11.10 -2.23 -6.90
N THR A 53 -10.23 -1.56 -7.68
CA THR A 53 -9.79 -2.06 -9.00
C THR A 53 -9.09 -3.42 -8.88
N VAL A 54 -8.10 -3.55 -7.99
CA VAL A 54 -7.35 -4.80 -7.80
C VAL A 54 -8.26 -5.95 -7.34
N LYS A 55 -9.27 -5.67 -6.49
CA LYS A 55 -10.26 -6.68 -6.09
C LYS A 55 -11.12 -7.14 -7.26
N ALA A 56 -11.59 -6.21 -8.09
CA ALA A 56 -12.41 -6.53 -9.25
C ALA A 56 -11.63 -7.41 -10.23
N ASP A 57 -10.39 -7.06 -10.53
CA ASP A 57 -9.51 -7.82 -11.41
C ASP A 57 -9.20 -9.21 -10.84
N SER A 58 -8.90 -9.28 -9.54
CA SER A 58 -8.67 -10.57 -8.85
C SER A 58 -9.90 -11.47 -8.87
N ALA A 59 -11.10 -10.90 -8.75
CA ALA A 59 -12.36 -11.66 -8.82
C ALA A 59 -12.63 -12.16 -10.24
N ALA A 60 -12.42 -11.33 -11.25
CA ALA A 60 -12.55 -11.71 -12.66
C ALA A 60 -11.57 -12.83 -13.03
N MET A 61 -10.32 -12.73 -12.59
CA MET A 61 -9.30 -13.76 -12.83
C MET A 61 -9.66 -15.09 -12.16
N ARG A 62 -10.12 -15.06 -10.89
CA ARG A 62 -10.60 -16.26 -10.19
C ARG A 62 -11.81 -16.91 -10.89
N PHE A 63 -12.71 -16.09 -11.44
CA PHE A 63 -13.85 -16.57 -12.20
C PHE A 63 -13.41 -17.27 -13.50
N MET A 64 -12.48 -16.66 -14.25
CA MET A 64 -11.93 -17.26 -15.47
C MET A 64 -11.19 -18.57 -15.19
N ASP A 65 -10.34 -18.62 -14.16
CA ASP A 65 -9.66 -19.86 -13.75
C ASP A 65 -10.65 -20.96 -13.38
N GLY A 66 -11.76 -20.61 -12.72
CA GLY A 66 -12.83 -21.55 -12.40
C GLY A 66 -13.54 -22.07 -13.66
N ALA A 67 -13.83 -21.18 -14.61
CA ALA A 67 -14.49 -21.52 -15.87
C ALA A 67 -13.61 -22.47 -16.72
N LEU A 68 -12.31 -22.17 -16.85
CA LEU A 68 -11.35 -23.01 -17.58
C LEU A 68 -11.28 -24.42 -16.98
N LYS A 69 -11.12 -24.51 -15.64
CA LYS A 69 -11.12 -25.81 -14.94
C LYS A 69 -12.41 -26.60 -15.14
N SER A 70 -13.57 -25.92 -15.14
CA SER A 70 -14.87 -26.59 -15.36
C SER A 70 -15.07 -27.08 -16.80
N ALA A 71 -14.43 -26.42 -17.76
CA ALA A 71 -14.43 -26.79 -19.17
C ALA A 71 -13.38 -27.87 -19.51
N GLY A 72 -12.56 -28.29 -18.55
CA GLY A 72 -11.47 -29.26 -18.78
C GLY A 72 -10.28 -28.70 -19.56
N LEU A 73 -10.14 -27.37 -19.59
CA LEU A 73 -9.03 -26.62 -20.20
C LEU A 73 -7.95 -26.29 -19.16
#